data_AF-A0AAJ5JYU4-F1
#
_entry.id   AF-A0AAJ5JYU4-F1
#
_cell.length_a   1.000
_cell.length_b   1.000
_cell.length_c   1.000
_cell.angle_alpha   90.00
_cell.angle_beta   90.00
_cell.angle_gamma   90.00
#
_symmetry.space_group_name_H-M   'P 1'
#
loop_
_entity.id
_entity.type
_entity.pdbx_description
1 polymer ?
#
loop_
_entity_poly.entity_id
_entity_poly.type
_entity_poly.pdbx_seq_one_letter_code
_entity_poly.pdbx_strand_id
1 'polypeptide(L)' 'MNDDLALYLARQARSLGLDALTLEEADPETLRAFAGAVLTELAALGLVPGEAEVGCWAAPRPAGH' A
#
# COMPACT_ATOMS: atom_id res chain seq x y z
N MET A 1 9.20 9.83 6.27
CA MET A 1 8.94 8.77 5.28
C MET A 1 8.28 7.55 5.90
N ASN A 2 8.77 7.02 7.04
CA ASN A 2 8.08 5.90 7.72
C ASN A 2 6.78 6.33 8.44
N ASP A 3 6.74 7.58 8.93
CA ASP A 3 5.56 8.14 9.61
C ASP A 3 4.35 8.32 8.68
N ASP A 4 4.59 8.61 7.40
CA ASP A 4 3.51 8.83 6.42
C ASP A 4 2.78 7.53 6.10
N LEU A 5 3.53 6.42 5.96
CA LEU A 5 2.95 5.09 5.79
C LEU A 5 2.17 4.66 7.03
N ALA A 6 2.74 4.86 8.23
CA ALA A 6 2.05 4.52 9.47
C ALA A 6 0.73 5.30 9.62
N LEU A 7 0.73 6.59 9.28
CA LEU A 7 -0.47 7.42 9.31
C LEU A 7 -1.51 7.00 8.27
N TYR A 8 -1.07 6.63 7.06
CA TYR A 8 -1.95 6.12 6.02
C TYR A 8 -2.63 4.80 6.44
N LEU A 9 -1.86 3.84 6.95
CA LEU A 9 -2.39 2.56 7.42
C LEU A 9 -3.34 2.74 8.61
N ALA A 10 -3.03 3.65 9.55
CA ALA A 10 -3.94 3.97 10.64
C ALA A 10 -5.27 4.56 10.16
N ARG A 11 -5.25 5.39 9.11
CA ARG A 11 -6.48 5.93 8.49
C ARG A 11 -7.28 4.83 7.80
N GLN A 12 -6.62 3.93 7.08
CA GLN A 12 -7.28 2.79 6.42
C GLN A 12 -7.93 1.84 7.42
N ALA A 13 -7.23 1.48 8.50
CA ALA A 13 -7.80 0.67 9.57
C ALA A 13 -9.06 1.34 10.13
N ARG A 14 -9.01 2.65 10.40
CA ARG A 14 -10.14 3.41 10.94
C ARG A 14 -11.32 3.50 9.97
N SER A 15 -11.09 3.68 8.66
CA SER A 15 -12.17 3.72 7.67
C SER A 15 -12.86 2.36 7.51
N LEU A 16 -12.12 1.28 7.76
CA LEU A 16 -12.62 -0.09 7.73
C LEU A 16 -13.22 -0.52 9.09
N GLY A 17 -13.22 0.34 10.10
CA GLY A 17 -13.69 0.00 11.44
C GLY A 17 -12.82 -1.04 12.16
N LEU A 18 -11.58 -1.23 11.73
CA LEU A 18 -10.63 -2.15 12.34
C LEU A 18 -9.96 -1.51 13.55
N ASP A 19 -9.93 -2.26 14.64
CA ASP A 19 -9.21 -1.96 15.87
C ASP A 19 -8.38 -3.18 16.28
N ALA A 20 -7.23 -2.94 16.89
CA ALA A 20 -6.35 -4.01 17.37
C ALA A 20 -7.00 -4.84 18.49
N LEU A 21 -7.96 -4.27 19.22
CA LEU A 21 -8.68 -4.93 20.31
C LEU A 21 -9.84 -5.81 19.83
N THR A 22 -10.35 -5.60 18.61
CA THR A 22 -11.53 -6.31 18.07
C THR A 22 -11.19 -7.12 16.82
N LEU A 23 -9.90 -7.44 16.61
CA LEU A 23 -9.42 -8.12 15.41
C LEU A 23 -10.07 -9.50 15.22
N GLU A 24 -10.30 -10.23 16.31
CA GLU A 24 -10.90 -11.58 16.26
C GLU A 24 -12.38 -11.57 15.86
N GLU A 25 -13.06 -10.43 16.05
CA GLU A 25 -14.47 -10.22 15.72
C GLU A 25 -14.65 -9.53 14.36
N ALA A 26 -13.55 -9.07 13.76
CA ALA A 26 -13.57 -8.34 12.51
C ALA A 26 -14.00 -9.24 11.34
N ASP A 27 -14.78 -8.65 10.44
CA ASP A 27 -15.23 -9.35 9.25
C ASP A 27 -14.02 -9.75 8.35
N PRO A 28 -13.96 -11.00 7.86
CA PRO A 28 -12.86 -11.47 7.03
C PRO A 28 -12.64 -10.68 5.73
N GLU A 29 -13.70 -10.15 5.11
CA GLU A 29 -13.56 -9.32 3.91
C GLU A 29 -12.90 -7.99 4.24
N THR A 30 -13.25 -7.42 5.40
CA THR A 30 -12.65 -6.19 5.92
C THR A 30 -11.15 -6.38 6.23
N LEU A 31 -10.79 -7.51 6.85
CA LEU A 31 -9.39 -7.87 7.09
C LEU A 31 -8.62 -8.06 5.78
N ARG A 32 -9.24 -8.71 4.79
CA ARG A 32 -8.63 -8.92 3.48
C ARG A 32 -8.42 -7.59 2.73
N ALA A 33 -9.37 -6.66 2.84
CA ALA A 33 -9.25 -5.33 2.25
C ALA A 33 -8.07 -4.55 2.86
N PHE A 34 -7.93 -4.58 4.19
CA PHE A 34 -6.80 -3.94 4.88
C PHE A 34 -5.47 -4.59 4.51
N ALA A 35 -5.39 -5.92 4.52
CA ALA A 35 -4.19 -6.65 4.10
C ALA A 35 -3.80 -6.33 2.66
N GLY A 36 -4.78 -6.20 1.76
CA GLY A 36 -4.56 -5.76 0.38
C GLY A 36 -3.90 -4.39 0.31
N ALA A 37 -4.44 -3.39 1.04
CA ALA A 37 -3.85 -2.05 1.09
C ALA A 37 -2.41 -2.07 1.62
N VAL A 38 -2.14 -2.82 2.70
CA VAL A 38 -0.77 -2.97 3.24
C VAL A 38 0.18 -3.56 2.19
N LEU A 39 -0.22 -4.64 1.52
CA LEU A 39 0.60 -5.30 0.51
C LEU A 39 0.86 -4.40 -0.70
N THR A 40 -0.12 -3.59 -1.11
CA THR A 40 0.06 -2.58 -2.17
C THR A 40 1.14 -1.56 -1.80
N GLU A 41 1.10 -0.99 -0.60
CA GLU A 41 2.13 -0.03 -0.18
C GLU A 41 3.51 -0.67 -0.03
N LEU A 42 3.58 -1.87 0.55
CA LEU A 42 4.84 -2.61 0.67
C LEU A 42 5.43 -2.95 -0.71
N ALA A 43 4.59 -3.26 -1.69
CA ALA A 43 5.02 -3.50 -3.07
C ALA A 43 5.52 -2.21 -3.73
N ALA A 44 4.84 -1.09 -3.54
CA ALA A 44 5.27 0.22 -4.03
C ALA A 44 6.63 0.66 -3.44
N LEU A 45 6.94 0.23 -2.21
CA LEU A 45 8.24 0.43 -1.57
C LEU A 45 9.30 -0.60 -1.99
N GLY A 46 8.95 -1.59 -2.82
CA GLY A 46 9.84 -2.66 -3.25
C GLY A 46 10.21 -3.66 -2.15
N LEU A 47 9.43 -3.70 -1.07
CA LEU A 47 9.69 -4.57 0.10
C LEU A 47 9.07 -5.97 -0.05
N VAL A 48 8.02 -6.08 -0.87
CA VAL A 48 7.39 -7.37 -1.23
C VAL A 48 7.16 -7.44 -2.74
N PRO A 49 7.05 -8.65 -3.32
CA PRO A 49 6.62 -8.79 -4.70
C PRO A 49 5.22 -8.19 -4.88
N GLY A 50 5.05 -7.37 -5.91
CA GLY A 50 3.75 -6.90 -6.35
C GLY A 50 3.83 -6.48 -7.81
N GLU A 51 2.69 -6.14 -8.39
CA GLU A 51 2.64 -5.56 -9.74
C GLU A 51 3.36 -4.22 -9.71
N ALA A 52 4.65 -4.25 -10.05
CA ALA A 52 5.34 -3.07 -10.48
C ALA A 52 4.75 -2.72 -11.84
N GLU A 53 3.81 -1.78 -11.90
CA GLU A 53 3.67 -1.00 -13.13
C GLU A 53 5.02 -0.33 -13.33
N VAL A 54 5.84 -0.93 -14.19
CA VAL A 54 7.05 -0.34 -14.72
C VAL A 54 6.61 0.80 -15.63
N GLY A 55 6.18 1.90 -15.02
CA GLY A 55 6.11 3.19 -15.67
C GLY A 55 7.53 3.52 -16.08
N CYS A 56 7.85 3.27 -17.35
CA CYS A 56 9.15 3.48 -17.94
C CYS A 56 9.50 4.99 -17.82
N TRP A 57 10.19 5.38 -16.75
CA TRP A 57 10.68 6.75 -16.54
C TRP A 57 11.84 7.13 -17.48
N ALA A 58 12.16 6.28 -18.47
CA ALA A 58 13.15 6.58 -19.49
C ALA A 58 12.50 7.38 -20.63
N ALA A 59 12.39 8.70 -20.46
CA ALA A 59 12.17 9.59 -21.59
C ALA A 59 13.44 9.62 -22.46
N PRO A 60 13.37 9.35 -23.78
CA PRO A 60 14.52 9.49 -24.66
C PRO A 60 15.00 10.94 -24.65
N ARG A 61 16.30 11.16 -24.42
CA ARG A 61 16.89 12.50 -24.62
C ARG A 61 16.72 12.87 -26.09
N PRO A 62 16.27 14.10 -26.43
CA PRO A 62 16.26 14.54 -27.81
C PRO A 62 17.70 14.49 -28.33
N ALA A 63 17.92 13.63 -29.32
CA ALA A 63 19.18 13.54 -30.04
C ALA A 63 19.34 14.83 -30.85
N GLY A 64 20.18 15.74 -30.37
CA GLY A 64 20.63 16.90 -31.11
C GLY A 64 22.07 16.69 -31.57
N HIS A 65 22.26 16.36 -32.85
CA HIS A 65 23.44 16.74 -33.62
C HIS A 65 23.06 16.90 -35.09
#